data_AF-A0A3D3JNS2-F1
#
_entry.id   AF-A0A3D3JNS2-F1
#
_cell.length_a   1.000
_cell.length_b   1.000
_cell.length_c   1.000
_cell.angle_alpha   90.00
_cell.angle_beta   90.00
_cell.angle_gamma   90.00
#
_symmetry.space_group_name_H-M   'P 1'
#
loop_
_entity.id
_entity.type
_entity.pdbx_description
1 polymer ?
#
loop_
_entity_poly.entity_id
_entity_poly.type
_entity_poly.pdbx_seq_one_letter_code
_entity_poly.pdbx_strand_id
1 'polypeptide(L)' 'MNGSNLTLWHSEPAEDRIRALSVGNGRLGATVYGSLQNERLRICRGRIHAVDSSVACSQPR' A
#
# COMPACT_ATOMS: atom_id res chain seq x y z
N MET A 1 9.04 3.67 -25.15
CA MET A 1 8.92 3.62 -23.67
C MET A 1 9.06 2.16 -23.24
N ASN A 2 10.29 1.66 -23.11
CA ASN A 2 10.55 0.31 -22.58
C ASN A 2 11.01 0.46 -21.12
N GLY A 3 10.06 0.78 -20.23
CA GLY A 3 10.27 0.55 -18.81
C GLY A 3 9.99 -0.92 -18.57
N SER A 4 11.00 -1.70 -18.16
CA SER A 4 10.76 -3.04 -17.63
C SER A 4 9.68 -2.92 -16.55
N ASN A 5 8.54 -3.55 -16.76
CA ASN A 5 7.39 -3.44 -15.86
C ASN A 5 7.71 -4.20 -14.57
N LEU A 6 8.32 -3.51 -13.61
CA LEU A 6 8.66 -4.07 -12.30
C LEU A 6 7.37 -4.22 -11.51
N THR A 7 6.88 -5.46 -11.46
CA THR A 7 5.61 -5.81 -10.82
C THR A 7 5.87 -6.61 -9.56
N LEU A 8 5.19 -6.24 -8.46
CA LEU A 8 5.08 -7.04 -7.26
C LEU A 8 3.72 -7.75 -7.27
N TRP A 9 3.73 -9.08 -7.26
CA TRP A 9 2.52 -9.91 -7.37
C TRP A 9 2.47 -10.93 -6.23
N HIS A 10 1.27 -11.15 -5.68
CA HIS A 10 1.00 -12.12 -4.63
C HIS A 10 -0.15 -13.03 -5.06
N SER A 11 -0.06 -14.33 -4.72
CA SER A 11 -1.06 -15.35 -5.10
C SER A 11 -2.26 -15.42 -4.16
N GLU A 12 -2.23 -14.69 -3.04
CA GLU A 12 -3.26 -14.70 -2.02
C GLU A 12 -3.48 -13.30 -1.45
N PRO A 13 -4.70 -13.01 -0.94
CA PRO A 13 -4.98 -11.76 -0.24
C PRO A 13 -4.09 -11.58 0.99
N ALA A 14 -3.75 -10.34 1.30
CA ALA A 14 -3.03 -10.02 2.53
C ALA A 14 -3.96 -10.09 3.74
N GLU A 15 -3.54 -10.83 4.78
CA GLU A 15 -4.24 -10.87 6.08
C GLU A 15 -3.79 -9.73 7.01
N ASP A 16 -2.56 -9.25 6.83
CA ASP A 16 -1.96 -8.18 7.62
C ASP A 16 -1.38 -7.07 6.73
N ARG A 17 -0.95 -5.98 7.38
CA ARG A 17 -0.45 -4.79 6.69
C ARG A 17 0.92 -5.00 6.03
N ILE A 18 1.75 -5.88 6.58
CA ILE A 18 3.11 -6.10 6.11
C ILE A 18 3.07 -6.79 4.74
N ARG A 19 2.09 -7.67 4.53
CA ARG A 19 1.85 -8.35 3.24
C ARG A 19 0.99 -7.55 2.24
N ALA A 20 0.41 -6.44 2.68
CA ALA A 20 -0.52 -5.66 1.86
C ALA A 20 0.20 -4.64 0.99
N LEU A 21 -0.26 -4.48 -0.25
CA LEU A 21 0.39 -3.63 -1.25
C LEU A 21 0.06 -2.16 -1.00
N SER A 22 1.08 -1.33 -0.86
CA SER A 22 0.88 0.10 -0.61
C SER A 22 1.12 0.93 -1.87
N VAL A 23 0.19 1.85 -2.15
CA VAL A 23 0.21 2.78 -3.28
C VAL A 23 0.06 4.21 -2.77
N GLY A 24 0.62 5.20 -3.45
CA GLY A 24 0.46 6.60 -3.06
C GLY A 24 1.07 7.61 -4.02
N ASN A 25 0.65 8.86 -3.86
CA ASN A 25 1.09 10.01 -4.68
C ASN A 25 1.84 11.07 -3.85
N GLY A 26 2.37 10.70 -2.69
CA GLY A 26 3.11 11.58 -1.76
C GLY A 26 2.23 12.38 -0.79
N ARG A 27 0.96 12.64 -1.11
CA ARG A 27 -0.01 13.33 -0.23
C ARG A 27 -1.08 12.39 0.33
N LEU A 28 -1.48 11.42 -0.50
CA LEU A 28 -2.48 10.42 -0.22
C LEU A 28 -1.90 9.06 -0.58
N GLY A 29 -2.27 8.06 0.20
CA GLY A 29 -1.88 6.69 -0.05
C GLY A 29 -2.90 5.74 0.49
N ALA A 30 -2.85 4.52 -0.03
CA ALA A 30 -3.69 3.43 0.37
C ALA A 30 -2.84 2.17 0.53
N THR A 31 -3.20 1.35 1.50
CA THR A 31 -2.75 -0.04 1.58
C THR A 31 -3.92 -0.92 1.13
N VAL A 32 -3.68 -1.76 0.12
CA VAL A 32 -4.62 -2.66 -0.57
C VAL A 32 -4.40 -4.08 -0.07
N TYR A 33 -5.47 -4.75 0.33
CA TYR A 33 -5.40 -6.09 0.92
C TYR A 33 -5.72 -7.19 -0.09
N GLY A 34 -6.57 -6.94 -1.08
CA GLY A 34 -6.83 -7.87 -2.19
C GLY A 34 -7.78 -9.04 -1.86
N SER A 35 -8.66 -8.91 -0.88
CA SER A 35 -9.63 -9.94 -0.48
C SER A 35 -10.80 -10.02 -1.45
N LEU A 36 -11.14 -11.25 -1.87
CA LEU A 36 -12.18 -11.51 -2.88
C LEU A 36 -13.59 -11.21 -2.37
N GLN A 37 -13.87 -11.48 -1.10
CA GLN A 37 -15.21 -11.33 -0.50
C GLN A 37 -15.41 -9.98 0.19
N ASN A 38 -14.37 -9.47 0.85
CA ASN A 38 -14.44 -8.25 1.65
C ASN A 38 -13.15 -7.45 1.44
N GLU A 39 -13.09 -6.67 0.37
CA GLU A 39 -11.93 -5.85 0.09
C GLU A 39 -11.78 -4.75 1.14
N ARG A 40 -10.55 -4.53 1.59
CA ARG A 40 -10.22 -3.50 2.57
C ARG A 40 -9.16 -2.57 1.99
N LEU A 41 -9.51 -1.29 1.91
CA LEU A 41 -8.55 -0.23 1.62
C LEU A 41 -8.29 0.59 2.87
N ARG A 42 -7.04 0.65 3.32
CA ARG A 42 -6.64 1.57 4.40
C ARG A 42 -6.16 2.89 3.82
N ILE A 43 -6.90 3.96 4.04
CA ILE A 43 -6.54 5.29 3.53
C ILE A 43 -5.63 6.03 4.52
N CYS A 44 -4.58 6.63 4.00
CA CYS A 44 -3.62 7.46 4.72
C CYS A 44 -3.62 8.88 4.12
N ARG A 45 -3.74 9.89 4.99
CA ARG A 45 -3.69 11.32 4.61
C ARG A 45 -2.55 11.99 5.37
N GLY A 46 -1.70 12.73 4.65
CA GLY A 46 -0.58 13.46 5.26
C GLY A 46 0.73 13.16 4.54
N ARG A 47 1.85 13.37 5.24
CA ARG A 47 3.19 13.07 4.73
C ARG A 47 3.39 11.55 4.73
N ILE A 48 3.58 10.96 3.54
CA ILE A 48 3.75 9.51 3.37
C ILE A 48 5.22 9.21 3.13
N HIS A 49 5.76 8.29 3.93
CA HIS A 49 7.15 7.85 3.83
C HIS A 49 7.19 6.32 3.80
N ALA A 50 7.99 5.77 2.90
CA ALA A 50 8.41 4.39 2.99
C ALA A 50 9.36 4.27 4.18
N VAL A 51 9.00 3.45 5.16
CA VAL A 51 9.87 3.07 6.27
C VAL A 51 9.99 1.56 6.18
N ASP A 52 11.13 1.08 5.68
CA ASP A 52 11.34 -0.35 5.38
C ASP A 52 10.29 -0.86 4.35
N SER A 53 9.85 -2.10 4.48
CA SER A 53 8.82 -2.77 3.67
C SER A 53 7.39 -2.32 4.02
N SER A 54 7.25 -1.21 4.75
CA SER A 54 5.97 -0.72 5.26
C SER A 54 5.78 0.77 4.99
N VAL A 55 4.53 1.16 4.72
CA VAL A 55 4.17 2.58 4.64
C VAL A 55 3.77 3.07 6.03
N ALA A 56 4.43 4.10 6.54
CA ALA A 56 4.01 4.74 7.80
C ALA A 56 3.13 5.97 7.51
N CYS A 57 2.03 6.11 8.24
CA CYS A 57 1.19 7.30 8.19
C CYS A 57 1.38 8.06 9.50
N SER A 58 2.17 9.11 9.50
CA SER A 58 2.17 10.08 10.59
C SER A 58 0.97 10.99 10.42
N GLN A 59 0.04 11.00 11.38
CA GLN A 59 -0.96 12.07 11.43
C GLN A 59 -0.23 13.41 11.66
N PRO A 60 -0.62 14.50 10.96
CA PRO A 60 -0.20 15.82 11.41
C PRO A 60 -0.75 16.01 12.85
N ARG A 61 0.11 16.47 13.76
CA ARG A 61 -0.35 16.98 15.06
C ARG A 61 -1.26 18.18 14.84
#